data_AF-A0A842ZUV8-F1
#
_entry.id   AF-A0A842ZUV8-F1
#
_cell.length_a   1.000
_cell.length_b   1.000
_cell.length_c   1.000
_cell.angle_alpha   90.00
_cell.angle_beta   90.00
_cell.angle_gamma   90.00
#
_symmetry.space_group_name_H-M   'P 1'
#
loop_
_entity.id
_entity.type
_entity.pdbx_description
1 polymer ?
#
loop_
_entity_poly.entity_id
_entity_poly.type
_entity_poly.pdbx_seq_one_letter_code
_entity_poly.pdbx_strand_id
1 'polypeptide(L)'
;MIRLSKKLIIIILLVLIPTLVFAAVLYPRGSTVRVAWDDDQVDIEYYEVILIRDGTGETYGPYQTVLKEIEVKRPRSGIYEVRVRSYKDGEYSTWCSSIDGTAMLHNMVRGMWKVFFKLLGPTGPIIIY
;
A
#
# COMPACT_ATOMS: atom_id res chain seq x y z
N MET A 1 -15.49 -14.08 58.16
CA MET A 1 -14.45 -13.10 57.77
C MET A 1 -13.19 -13.86 57.34
N ILE A 2 -12.96 -14.00 56.03
CA ILE A 2 -11.78 -14.71 55.50
C ILE A 2 -10.62 -13.73 55.44
N ARG A 3 -9.56 -13.96 56.22
CA ARG A 3 -8.30 -13.17 56.15
C ARG A 3 -7.46 -13.70 55.00
N LEU A 4 -7.52 -13.04 53.84
CA LEU A 4 -6.59 -13.32 52.74
C LEU A 4 -5.17 -12.97 53.18
N SER A 5 -4.24 -13.92 53.05
CA SER A 5 -2.84 -13.68 53.36
C SER A 5 -2.22 -12.79 52.29
N LYS A 6 -1.29 -11.90 52.69
CA LYS A 6 -0.59 -10.96 51.79
C LYS A 6 0.06 -11.66 50.59
N LYS A 7 0.43 -12.94 50.71
CA LYS A 7 0.98 -13.76 49.62
C LYS A 7 -0.04 -14.07 48.52
N LEU A 8 -1.31 -14.26 48.87
CA LEU A 8 -2.39 -14.52 47.90
C LEU A 8 -2.71 -13.28 47.05
N ILE A 9 -2.63 -12.09 47.66
CA ILE A 9 -2.86 -10.81 47.00
C ILE A 9 -1.76 -10.53 45.95
N ILE A 10 -0.50 -10.86 46.27
CA ILE A 10 0.64 -10.66 45.36
C ILE A 10 0.56 -11.61 44.16
N ILE A 11 0.11 -12.86 44.34
CA ILE A 11 -0.07 -13.82 43.25
C ILE A 11 -1.20 -13.38 42.32
N ILE A 12 -2.31 -12.87 42.86
CA ILE A 12 -3.41 -12.32 42.07
C ILE A 12 -2.93 -11.08 41.28
N LEU A 13 -2.12 -10.21 41.90
CA LEU A 13 -1.55 -9.04 41.20
C LEU A 13 -0.57 -9.41 40.08
N LEU A 14 0.21 -10.48 40.25
CA LEU A 14 1.21 -10.94 39.27
C LEU A 14 0.61 -11.71 38.10
N VAL A 15 -0.52 -12.38 38.29
CA VAL A 15 -1.29 -13.01 37.20
C VAL A 15 -2.06 -11.96 36.37
N LEU A 16 -2.16 -10.72 36.86
CA LEU A 16 -2.92 -9.63 36.24
C LEU A 16 -2.11 -8.72 35.29
N ILE A 17 -0.82 -8.93 35.04
CA ILE A 17 -0.01 -8.08 34.15
C ILE A 17 1.03 -8.90 33.38
N PRO A 18 1.21 -8.80 32.04
CA PRO A 18 0.51 -8.00 31.05
C PRO A 18 -0.19 -8.88 30.00
N THR A 19 -1.41 -8.51 29.61
CA THR A 19 -1.89 -8.86 28.28
C THR A 19 -0.88 -8.32 27.27
N LEU A 20 -0.31 -9.20 26.45
CA LEU A 20 0.46 -8.81 25.27
C LEU A 20 -0.44 -7.90 24.41
N VAL A 21 -0.28 -6.59 24.56
CA VAL A 21 -0.90 -5.61 23.65
C VAL A 21 -0.07 -5.66 22.39
N PHE A 22 -0.40 -6.61 21.52
CA PHE A 22 -0.01 -6.52 20.12
C PHE A 22 -0.73 -5.29 19.56
N ALA A 23 0.00 -4.17 19.48
CA ALA A 23 -0.44 -3.01 18.72
C ALA A 23 -0.45 -3.40 17.24
N ALA A 24 -1.51 -4.06 16.80
CA ALA A 24 -1.82 -4.17 15.39
C ALA A 24 -2.18 -2.76 14.93
N VAL A 25 -1.25 -2.10 14.23
CA VAL A 25 -1.56 -0.88 13.49
C VAL A 25 -2.59 -1.27 12.43
N LEU A 26 -3.87 -1.10 12.77
CA LEU A 26 -4.98 -1.32 11.86
C LEU A 26 -4.97 -0.18 10.83
N TYR A 27 -4.39 -0.45 9.66
CA TYR A 27 -4.46 0.49 8.54
C TYR A 27 -5.93 0.60 8.09
N PRO A 28 -6.52 1.81 8.03
CA PRO A 28 -7.85 1.97 7.47
C PRO A 28 -7.85 1.47 6.02
N ARG A 29 -8.61 0.39 5.80
CA ARG A 29 -8.85 -0.23 4.50
C ARG A 29 -9.69 0.76 3.68
N GLY A 30 -9.22 1.16 2.49
CA GLY A 30 -10.11 1.81 1.52
C GLY A 30 -9.60 3.03 0.75
N SER A 31 -8.36 3.49 0.89
CA SER A 31 -7.84 4.41 -0.14
C SER A 31 -7.50 3.62 -1.40
N THR A 32 -7.88 4.13 -2.55
CA THR A 32 -7.47 3.61 -3.85
C THR A 32 -6.80 4.72 -4.64
N VAL A 33 -5.91 4.37 -5.56
CA VAL A 33 -5.40 5.30 -6.56
C VAL A 33 -5.90 4.84 -7.92
N ARG A 34 -6.43 5.77 -8.70
CA ARG A 34 -6.74 5.53 -10.10
C ARG A 34 -5.50 5.86 -10.93
N VAL A 35 -5.05 4.89 -11.71
CA VAL A 35 -3.94 5.02 -12.65
C VAL A 35 -4.52 4.88 -14.04
N ALA A 36 -4.15 5.78 -14.95
CA ALA A 36 -4.50 5.71 -16.35
C ALA A 36 -3.26 5.96 -17.21
N TRP A 37 -3.27 5.43 -18.42
CA TRP A 37 -2.21 5.60 -19.41
C TRP A 37 -2.82 5.75 -20.80
N ASP A 38 -2.03 6.26 -21.72
CA ASP A 38 -2.36 6.26 -23.14
C ASP A 38 -1.34 5.39 -23.87
N ASP A 39 -1.83 4.68 -24.88
CA ASP A 39 -1.03 4.02 -25.91
C ASP A 39 -1.82 4.05 -27.23
N ASP A 40 -1.11 3.83 -28.32
CA ASP A 40 -1.65 3.72 -29.69
C ASP A 40 -2.00 2.27 -30.08
N GLN A 41 -1.90 1.33 -29.15
CA GLN A 41 -2.11 -0.09 -29.39
C GLN A 41 -3.60 -0.41 -29.33
N VAL A 42 -4.08 -1.16 -30.34
CA VAL A 42 -5.50 -1.49 -30.54
C VAL A 42 -5.85 -2.96 -30.26
N ASP A 43 -4.84 -3.81 -30.03
CA ASP A 43 -5.01 -5.27 -29.90
C ASP A 43 -4.38 -5.83 -28.60
N ILE A 44 -4.40 -5.07 -27.50
CA ILE A 44 -3.89 -5.56 -26.22
C ILE A 44 -4.92 -6.42 -25.51
N GLU A 45 -4.50 -7.60 -25.04
CA GLU A 45 -5.37 -8.49 -24.28
C GLU A 45 -5.63 -7.97 -22.87
N TYR A 46 -4.56 -7.57 -22.17
CA TYR A 46 -4.63 -6.91 -20.88
C TYR A 46 -3.36 -6.12 -20.57
N TYR A 47 -3.45 -5.27 -19.56
CA TYR A 47 -2.35 -4.52 -18.98
C TYR A 47 -2.10 -5.00 -17.56
N GLU A 48 -0.83 -4.95 -17.16
CA GLU A 48 -0.41 -5.16 -15.79
C GLU A 48 0.12 -3.88 -15.17
N VAL A 49 -0.26 -3.65 -13.93
CA VAL A 49 0.22 -2.53 -13.11
C VAL A 49 0.89 -3.08 -11.85
N ILE A 50 2.05 -2.54 -11.53
CA ILE A 50 2.73 -2.78 -10.25
C ILE A 50 3.07 -1.46 -9.57
N LEU A 51 3.14 -1.51 -8.24
CA LEU A 51 3.65 -0.42 -7.42
C LEU A 51 4.98 -0.85 -6.77
N ILE A 52 6.02 -0.05 -6.93
CA ILE A 52 7.33 -0.29 -6.30
C ILE A 52 7.53 0.76 -5.21
N ARG A 53 7.66 0.30 -3.97
CA ARG A 53 7.83 1.19 -2.81
C ARG A 53 9.22 1.80 -2.81
N ASP A 54 9.27 3.12 -2.73
CA ASP A 54 10.52 3.87 -2.63
C ASP A 54 11.28 3.51 -1.34
N GLY A 55 12.59 3.44 -1.43
CA GLY A 55 13.49 3.07 -0.33
C GLY A 55 13.58 1.57 -0.02
N THR A 56 12.49 0.79 -0.14
CA THR A 56 12.54 -0.67 0.11
C THR A 56 12.58 -1.53 -1.15
N GLY A 57 12.10 -1.01 -2.29
CA GLY A 57 11.94 -1.79 -3.52
C GLY A 57 10.83 -2.84 -3.47
N GLU A 58 10.02 -2.84 -2.40
CA GLU A 58 8.93 -3.81 -2.21
C GLU A 58 7.87 -3.62 -3.30
N THR A 59 7.56 -4.69 -4.02
CA THR A 59 6.63 -4.68 -5.15
C THR A 59 5.24 -5.13 -4.71
N TYR A 60 4.21 -4.41 -5.17
CA TYR A 60 2.80 -4.73 -4.94
C TYR A 60 2.08 -4.90 -6.28
N GLY A 61 1.27 -5.96 -6.38
CA GLY A 61 0.63 -6.41 -7.62
C GLY A 61 1.10 -7.82 -8.01
N PRO A 62 1.02 -8.20 -9.30
CA PRO A 62 0.47 -7.41 -10.41
C PRO A 62 -1.05 -7.23 -10.29
N TYR A 63 -1.53 -6.06 -10.70
CA TYR A 63 -2.94 -5.77 -10.88
C TYR A 63 -3.24 -5.78 -12.38
N GLN A 64 -4.32 -6.44 -12.79
CA GLN A 64 -4.64 -6.63 -14.21
C GLN A 64 -5.92 -5.90 -14.60
N THR A 65 -5.94 -5.35 -15.81
CA THR A 65 -7.12 -4.71 -16.42
C THR A 65 -7.07 -4.84 -17.93
N VAL A 66 -8.22 -4.86 -18.59
CA VAL A 66 -8.35 -4.76 -20.05
C VAL A 66 -8.56 -3.31 -20.52
N LEU A 67 -8.82 -2.41 -19.58
CA LEU A 67 -9.01 -0.98 -19.83
C LEU A 67 -7.68 -0.24 -19.69
N LYS A 68 -7.57 0.94 -20.30
CA LYS A 68 -6.42 1.86 -20.14
C LYS A 68 -6.42 2.62 -18.80
N GLU A 69 -7.20 2.13 -17.84
CA GLU A 69 -7.22 2.61 -16.46
C GLU A 69 -7.45 1.46 -15.48
N ILE A 70 -6.97 1.63 -14.25
CA ILE A 70 -7.20 0.70 -13.15
C ILE A 70 -7.26 1.43 -11.80
N GLU A 71 -8.08 0.91 -10.90
CA GLU A 71 -8.12 1.32 -9.51
C GLU A 71 -7.27 0.38 -8.65
N VAL A 72 -6.11 0.87 -8.19
CA VAL A 72 -5.18 0.10 -7.35
C VAL A 72 -5.48 0.35 -5.88
N LYS A 73 -5.78 -0.72 -5.14
CA LYS A 73 -5.98 -0.65 -3.68
C LYS A 73 -4.69 -0.22 -3.00
N ARG A 74 -4.79 0.77 -2.11
CA ARG A 74 -3.66 1.25 -1.31
C ARG A 74 -3.00 0.07 -0.58
N PRO A 75 -1.68 -0.12 -0.77
CA PRO A 75 -0.92 -1.09 -0.01
C PRO A 75 -0.59 -0.52 1.38
N ARG A 76 0.62 -0.01 1.58
CA ARG A 76 1.08 0.62 2.83
C ARG A 76 1.25 2.12 2.63
N SER A 77 1.47 2.83 3.73
CA SER A 77 1.91 4.22 3.62
C SER A 77 3.32 4.31 3.07
N GLY A 78 3.55 5.28 2.19
CA GLY A 78 4.83 5.45 1.52
C GLY A 78 4.70 6.12 0.17
N ILE A 79 5.84 6.27 -0.49
CA ILE A 79 5.99 6.82 -1.83
C ILE A 79 6.21 5.64 -2.78
N TYR A 80 5.54 5.64 -3.92
CA TYR A 80 5.53 4.51 -4.85
C TYR A 80 5.76 4.97 -6.28
N GLU A 81 6.64 4.26 -6.97
CA GLU A 81 6.74 4.26 -8.42
C GLU A 81 5.62 3.38 -8.99
N VAL A 82 4.97 3.84 -10.06
CA VAL A 82 3.97 3.05 -10.79
C VAL A 82 4.61 2.55 -12.07
N ARG A 83 4.46 1.25 -12.37
CA ARG A 83 4.84 0.70 -13.67
C ARG A 83 3.67 0.02 -14.34
N VAL A 84 3.58 0.18 -15.65
CA VAL A 84 2.56 -0.41 -16.50
C VAL A 84 3.24 -1.15 -17.64
N ARG A 85 2.71 -2.32 -18.01
CA ARG A 85 3.06 -3.01 -19.27
C ARG A 85 1.82 -3.62 -19.89
N SER A 86 1.85 -3.80 -21.21
CA SER A 86 0.84 -4.53 -21.96
C SER A 86 1.25 -6.00 -22.16
N TYR A 87 0.26 -6.85 -22.35
CA TYR A 87 0.41 -8.24 -22.77
C TYR A 87 -0.40 -8.51 -24.03
N LYS A 88 0.22 -9.20 -24.99
CA LYS A 88 -0.40 -9.62 -26.25
C LYS A 88 0.29 -10.87 -26.77
N ASP A 89 -0.48 -11.87 -27.20
CA ASP A 89 0.01 -13.04 -27.94
C ASP A 89 1.13 -13.82 -27.21
N GLY A 90 1.08 -13.91 -25.88
CA GLY A 90 2.13 -14.61 -25.10
C GLY A 90 3.31 -13.73 -24.69
N GLU A 91 3.39 -12.50 -25.17
CA GLU A 91 4.50 -11.59 -24.94
C GLU A 91 4.12 -10.39 -24.08
N TYR A 92 5.08 -9.94 -23.27
CA TYR A 92 4.95 -8.72 -22.46
C TYR A 92 5.79 -7.61 -23.08
N SER A 93 5.23 -6.40 -23.11
CA SER A 93 6.04 -5.22 -23.40
C SER A 93 6.97 -4.86 -22.24
N THR A 94 7.93 -3.98 -22.54
CA THR A 94 8.78 -3.38 -21.52
C THR A 94 7.94 -2.55 -20.54
N TRP A 95 8.35 -2.51 -19.28
CA TRP A 95 7.71 -1.64 -18.29
C TRP A 95 7.85 -0.17 -18.66
N CYS A 96 6.73 0.55 -18.71
CA CYS A 96 6.69 2.00 -18.69
C CYS A 96 6.59 2.47 -17.24
N SER A 97 7.49 3.34 -16.79
CA SER A 97 7.54 3.82 -15.41
C SER A 97 7.06 5.27 -15.25
N SER A 98 6.40 5.57 -14.13
CA SER A 98 5.99 6.92 -13.73
C SER A 98 7.17 7.89 -13.48
N ILE A 99 8.37 7.35 -13.28
CA ILE A 99 9.59 8.14 -13.09
C ILE A 99 10.46 8.21 -14.35
N ASP A 100 10.15 7.42 -15.37
CA ASP A 100 10.83 7.49 -16.67
C ASP A 100 10.23 8.62 -17.50
N GLY A 101 11.06 9.30 -18.32
CA GLY A 101 10.69 10.51 -19.06
C GLY A 101 9.54 10.36 -20.07
N THR A 102 9.00 9.15 -20.25
CA THR A 102 7.85 8.82 -21.10
C THR A 102 6.50 8.95 -20.38
N ALA A 103 6.45 8.87 -19.04
CA ALA A 103 5.22 9.11 -18.30
C ALA A 103 4.85 10.59 -18.34
N MET A 104 3.57 10.95 -18.26
CA MET A 104 3.15 12.35 -18.24
C MET A 104 1.97 12.51 -17.27
N LEU A 105 2.09 13.47 -16.35
CA LEU A 105 0.96 13.89 -15.54
C LEU A 105 -0.03 14.69 -16.40
N HIS A 106 -1.28 14.78 -15.95
CA HIS A 106 -2.32 15.58 -16.64
C HIS A 106 -1.93 17.05 -16.82
N ASN A 107 -1.05 17.59 -15.98
CA ASN A 107 -0.49 18.94 -16.10
C ASN A 107 0.73 19.02 -17.05
N MET A 108 0.96 18.01 -17.89
CA MET A 108 2.06 17.91 -18.86
C MET A 108 3.47 17.82 -18.25
N VAL A 109 3.59 17.58 -16.94
CA VAL A 109 4.89 17.24 -16.34
C VAL A 109 5.28 15.83 -16.78
N ARG A 110 6.29 15.72 -17.63
CA ARG A 110 6.89 14.45 -18.04
C ARG A 110 7.57 13.76 -16.86
N GLY A 111 7.68 12.45 -16.96
CA GLY A 111 8.20 11.47 -16.00
C GLY A 111 9.02 12.08 -14.91
N MET A 112 8.54 11.97 -13.67
CA MET A 112 9.16 12.47 -12.43
C MET A 112 8.14 12.48 -11.28
N TRP A 113 7.15 11.58 -11.31
CA TRP A 113 6.12 11.55 -10.27
C TRP A 113 6.04 10.19 -9.59
N LYS A 114 5.69 10.24 -8.31
CA LYS A 114 5.46 9.08 -7.47
C LYS A 114 4.13 9.26 -6.74
N VAL A 115 3.43 8.17 -6.48
CA VAL A 115 2.20 8.20 -5.69
C VAL A 115 2.56 8.21 -4.22
N PHE A 116 2.09 9.20 -3.47
CA PHE A 116 2.25 9.24 -2.03
C PHE A 116 0.97 8.80 -1.31
N PHE A 117 1.01 7.61 -0.71
CA PHE A 117 -0.03 7.16 0.20
C PHE A 117 0.27 7.67 1.61
N LYS A 118 -0.22 8.87 1.93
CA LYS A 118 -0.06 9.49 3.26
C LYS A 118 -0.72 8.65 4.34
N LEU A 119 -0.06 8.43 5.48
CA LEU A 119 -0.70 7.89 6.68
C LEU A 119 -1.96 8.71 6.97
N LEU A 120 -3.12 8.04 7.00
CA LEU A 120 -4.30 8.67 7.55
C LEU A 120 -4.09 8.70 9.06
N GLY A 121 -4.14 9.91 9.64
CA GLY A 121 -4.02 10.05 11.09
C GLY A 121 -5.10 9.21 11.78
N PRO A 122 -4.81 8.62 12.95
CA PRO A 122 -5.86 7.99 13.74
C PRO A 122 -6.97 9.01 14.02
N THR A 123 -8.22 8.56 14.08
CA THR A 123 -9.35 9.38 14.55
C THR A 123 -9.26 9.71 16.05
N GLY A 124 -8.24 9.21 16.75
CA GLY A 124 -7.97 9.44 18.17
C GLY A 124 -6.50 9.77 18.46
N PRO A 125 -6.11 9.96 19.74
CA PRO A 125 -4.76 10.36 20.10
C PRO A 125 -3.72 9.30 19.72
N ILE A 126 -2.54 9.76 19.29
CA ILE A 126 -1.35 8.90 19.15
C ILE A 126 -0.80 8.69 20.57
N ILE A 127 -0.89 7.47 21.09
CA ILE A 127 -0.32 7.10 22.38
C ILE A 127 1.00 6.35 22.10
N ILE A 128 2.11 6.91 22.58
CA ILE A 128 3.44 6.28 22.55
C ILE A 128 3.67 5.66 23.92
N TYR A 129 4.06 4.39 23.96
CA TYR A 129 4.44 3.67 25.18
C TYR A 129 5.97 3.65 25.33
#